data_AF-A0A1G6W6W3-F1
#
_entry.id   AF-A0A1G6W6W3-F1
#
_cell.length_a   1.000
_cell.length_b   1.000
_cell.length_c   1.000
_cell.angle_alpha   90.00
_cell.angle_beta   90.00
_cell.angle_gamma   90.00
#
_symmetry.space_group_name_H-M   'P 1'
#
loop_
_entity.id
_entity.type
_entity.pdbx_description
1 polymer ?
#
loop_
_entity_poly.entity_id
_entity_poly.type
_entity_poly.pdbx_seq_one_letter_code
_entity_poly.pdbx_strand_id
1 'polypeptide(L)'
;MDTPADRLKQARAVAGFKTATDAALRFGWNVNTYKSHENGQRNLRVDKVEQYAAAFGVPPAWLQFGGSLTGQVDGVSAVQNVPETTLEPSASSPSGGGEDGASVSCREDDVEIGDLTTDGLVGDRDFPVYGSALGGPDGEMIVSYDPIEWARRPGPLMGVRNGFGFYMIGESMSPAFEPGDMILCHPTRPPLPGQDVLVIVRAGTGEAALVKRLLRLDERGVRLRQFNPAREFEVPREDLVSVHLVVGKYSRR
;
A
#
# COMPACT_ATOMS: atom_id res chain seq x y z
N MET A 1 25.36 21.63 -6.14
CA MET A 1 23.91 21.43 -6.00
C MET A 1 23.75 20.06 -5.39
N ASP A 2 23.62 19.98 -4.07
CA ASP A 2 23.63 18.71 -3.34
C ASP A 2 22.23 18.09 -3.40
N THR A 3 22.00 17.22 -4.39
CA THR A 3 20.73 16.51 -4.49
C THR A 3 20.62 15.44 -3.39
N PRO A 4 19.41 15.04 -2.96
CA PRO A 4 19.22 13.95 -2.00
C PRO A 4 19.90 12.63 -2.44
N ALA A 5 19.98 12.40 -3.76
CA ALA A 5 20.67 11.27 -4.35
C ALA A 5 22.19 11.31 -4.12
N ASP A 6 22.82 12.49 -4.26
CA ASP A 6 24.25 12.68 -3.98
C ASP A 6 24.57 12.45 -2.50
N ARG A 7 23.67 12.88 -1.60
CA ARG A 7 23.80 12.66 -0.15
C ARG A 7 23.66 11.20 0.23
N LEU A 8 22.76 10.46 -0.43
CA LEU A 8 22.63 9.01 -0.24
C LEU A 8 23.91 8.28 -0.67
N LYS A 9 24.51 8.69 -1.79
CA LYS A 9 25.79 8.16 -2.27
C LYS A 9 26.93 8.46 -1.30
N GLN A 10 26.94 9.65 -0.71
CA GLN A 10 27.91 10.05 0.31
C GLN A 10 27.73 9.22 1.59
N ALA A 11 26.50 9.04 2.08
CA ALA A 11 26.21 8.20 3.23
C ALA A 11 26.69 6.76 3.04
N ARG A 12 26.47 6.19 1.84
CA ARG A 12 26.97 4.86 1.47
C ARG A 12 28.50 4.77 1.52
N ALA A 13 29.19 5.78 0.99
CA ALA A 13 30.65 5.82 0.97
C ALA A 13 31.24 5.93 2.39
N VAL A 14 30.62 6.74 3.26
CA VAL A 14 31.01 6.87 4.67
C VAL A 14 30.76 5.58 5.44
N ALA A 15 29.67 4.86 5.13
CA ALA A 15 29.36 3.55 5.68
C ALA A 15 30.27 2.41 5.16
N GLY A 16 31.22 2.70 4.24
CA GLY A 16 32.24 1.75 3.80
C GLY A 16 31.84 0.85 2.62
N PHE A 17 30.68 1.04 2.01
CA PHE A 17 30.26 0.23 0.87
C PHE A 17 30.82 0.79 -0.44
N LYS A 18 31.55 -0.04 -1.20
CA LYS A 18 32.14 0.36 -2.49
C LYS A 18 31.10 0.52 -3.60
N THR A 19 30.07 -0.33 -3.61
CA THR A 19 29.04 -0.32 -4.66
C THR A 19 27.63 -0.24 -4.09
N ALA A 20 26.71 0.36 -4.86
CA ALA A 20 25.29 0.43 -4.49
C ALA A 20 24.63 -0.96 -4.37
N THR A 21 25.09 -1.93 -5.17
CA THR A 21 24.62 -3.31 -5.12
C THR A 21 25.01 -4.01 -3.83
N ASP A 22 26.23 -3.77 -3.34
CA ASP A 22 26.73 -4.35 -2.09
C ASP A 22 25.95 -3.85 -0.87
N ALA A 23 25.67 -2.53 -0.82
CA ALA A 23 24.81 -1.95 0.20
C ALA A 23 23.40 -2.55 0.17
N ALA A 24 22.77 -2.62 -1.02
CA ALA A 24 21.43 -3.18 -1.15
C ALA A 24 21.36 -4.65 -0.74
N LEU A 25 22.36 -5.48 -1.10
CA LEU A 25 22.42 -6.88 -0.68
C LEU A 25 22.62 -7.03 0.83
N ARG A 26 23.48 -6.20 1.44
CA ARG A 26 23.77 -6.26 2.89
C ARG A 26 22.55 -5.95 3.77
N PHE A 27 21.69 -5.05 3.31
CA PHE A 27 20.47 -4.64 4.03
C PHE A 27 19.19 -5.30 3.51
N GLY A 28 19.30 -6.20 2.52
CA GLY A 28 18.16 -6.94 1.98
C GLY A 28 17.19 -6.10 1.15
N TRP A 29 17.66 -5.00 0.54
CA TRP A 29 16.84 -4.13 -0.30
C TRP A 29 16.88 -4.55 -1.77
N ASN A 30 15.88 -4.13 -2.55
CA ASN A 30 15.89 -4.32 -3.99
C ASN A 30 17.01 -3.46 -4.63
N VAL A 31 17.98 -4.13 -5.26
CA VAL A 31 19.15 -3.53 -5.91
C VAL A 31 18.77 -2.49 -6.96
N ASN A 32 17.74 -2.76 -7.77
CA ASN A 32 17.30 -1.86 -8.82
C ASN A 32 16.67 -0.60 -8.23
N THR A 33 15.83 -0.77 -7.20
CA THR A 33 15.19 0.33 -6.49
C THR A 33 16.21 1.23 -5.80
N TYR A 34 17.19 0.66 -5.10
CA TYR A 34 18.24 1.43 -4.43
C TYR A 34 19.12 2.19 -5.44
N LYS A 35 19.54 1.54 -6.54
CA LYS A 35 20.29 2.20 -7.62
C LYS A 35 19.53 3.35 -8.26
N SER A 36 18.22 3.21 -8.49
CA SER A 36 17.41 4.29 -9.05
C SER A 36 17.29 5.50 -8.12
N HIS A 37 17.27 5.28 -6.79
CA HIS A 37 17.30 6.36 -5.80
C HIS A 37 18.67 7.04 -5.71
N GLU A 38 19.77 6.27 -5.74
CA GLU A 38 21.14 6.82 -5.73
C GLU A 38 21.46 7.58 -7.03
N ASN A 39 20.87 7.19 -8.17
CA ASN A 39 21.03 7.87 -9.45
C ASN A 39 20.05 9.06 -9.63
N GLY A 40 19.19 9.35 -8.66
CA GLY A 40 18.23 10.47 -8.72
C GLY A 40 17.12 10.32 -9.76
N GLN A 41 16.95 9.14 -10.37
CA GLN A 41 15.86 8.88 -11.32
C GLN A 41 14.49 8.79 -10.64
N ARG A 42 14.47 8.54 -9.33
CA ARG A 42 13.26 8.48 -8.50
C ARG A 42 13.41 9.40 -7.29
N ASN A 43 12.34 10.11 -6.95
CA ASN A 43 12.32 10.96 -5.77
C ASN A 43 12.31 10.11 -4.49
N LEU A 44 13.15 10.44 -3.50
CA LEU A 44 13.21 9.70 -2.24
C LEU A 44 12.01 10.07 -1.35
N ARG A 45 11.14 9.10 -1.09
CA ARG A 45 10.04 9.23 -0.12
C ARG A 45 10.56 9.14 1.32
N VAL A 46 9.84 9.76 2.25
CA VAL A 46 10.21 9.86 3.67
C VAL A 46 10.50 8.49 4.29
N ASP A 47 9.66 7.48 4.01
CA ASP A 47 9.84 6.11 4.52
C ASP A 47 11.16 5.47 4.08
N LYS A 48 11.59 5.74 2.83
CA LYS A 48 12.87 5.24 2.30
C LYS A 48 14.06 6.03 2.83
N VAL A 49 13.87 7.33 3.05
CA VAL A 49 14.89 8.16 3.69
C VAL A 49 15.17 7.64 5.10
N GLU A 50 14.15 7.35 5.90
CA GLU A 50 14.31 6.79 7.25
C GLU A 50 14.98 5.41 7.22
N GLN A 51 14.56 4.55 6.29
CA GLN A 51 15.17 3.23 6.12
C GLN A 51 16.66 3.31 5.78
N TYR A 52 17.04 4.18 4.85
CA TYR A 52 18.45 4.35 4.46
C TYR A 52 19.25 5.09 5.53
N ALA A 53 18.65 6.08 6.19
CA ALA A 53 19.22 6.81 7.31
C ALA A 53 19.62 5.87 8.45
N ALA A 54 18.69 5.02 8.88
CA ALA A 54 18.91 4.04 9.95
C ALA A 54 20.00 3.03 9.59
N ALA A 55 20.05 2.58 8.34
CA ALA A 55 21.04 1.61 7.88
C ALA A 55 22.46 2.18 7.74
N PHE A 56 22.59 3.45 7.35
CA PHE A 56 23.89 4.13 7.23
C PHE A 56 24.30 4.91 8.49
N GLY A 57 23.42 5.01 9.48
CA GLY A 57 23.67 5.76 10.72
C GLY A 57 23.74 7.28 10.52
N VAL A 58 22.98 7.82 9.56
CA VAL A 58 22.93 9.25 9.26
C VAL A 58 21.57 9.86 9.61
N PRO A 59 21.47 11.15 9.95
CA PRO A 59 20.17 11.78 10.23
C PRO A 59 19.25 11.79 8.99
N PRO A 60 17.96 11.41 9.11
CA PRO A 60 17.00 11.43 8.00
C PRO A 60 16.84 12.83 7.38
N ALA A 61 16.81 13.87 8.23
CA ALA A 61 16.70 15.26 7.81
C ALA A 61 17.89 15.70 6.94
N TRP A 62 19.09 15.18 7.22
CA TRP A 62 20.29 15.45 6.43
C TRP A 62 20.20 14.83 5.03
N LEU A 63 19.74 13.58 4.93
CA LEU A 63 19.52 12.91 3.65
C LEU A 63 18.49 13.64 2.78
N GLN A 64 17.40 14.13 3.36
CA GLN A 64 16.30 14.75 2.61
C GLN A 64 16.52 16.23 2.31
N PHE A 65 16.80 17.06 3.31
CA PHE A 65 16.85 18.52 3.17
C PHE A 65 18.27 19.07 3.07
N GLY A 66 19.22 18.38 3.71
CA GLY A 66 20.62 18.79 3.74
C GLY A 66 20.83 19.69 4.95
N GLY A 67 22.02 19.63 5.53
CA GLY A 67 22.35 20.33 6.78
C GLY A 67 23.68 19.89 7.36
N SER A 68 24.00 20.33 8.57
CA SER A 68 25.16 19.82 9.30
C SER A 68 24.85 18.44 9.90
N LEU A 69 25.84 17.53 9.93
CA LEU A 69 25.74 16.20 10.56
C LEU A 69 25.61 16.26 12.09
N THR A 70 25.72 17.46 12.66
CA THR A 70 25.52 17.76 14.08
C THR A 70 24.07 18.19 14.30
N GLY A 71 23.31 17.39 15.05
CA GLY A 71 21.93 17.71 15.45
C GLY A 71 21.84 18.93 16.37
N GLN A 72 22.07 20.13 15.82
CA GLN A 72 21.78 21.40 16.45
C GLN A 72 20.58 22.00 15.71
N VAL A 73 19.41 21.90 16.33
CA VAL A 73 18.18 22.53 15.84
C VAL A 73 18.16 24.00 16.27
N ASP A 74 18.75 24.88 15.47
CA ASP A 74 18.54 26.32 15.62
C ASP A 74 17.19 26.70 14.98
N GLY A 75 16.19 26.86 15.84
CA GLY A 75 15.17 27.91 15.74
C GLY A 75 13.94 27.64 14.87
N VAL A 76 12.91 27.00 15.43
CA VAL A 76 11.52 27.47 15.28
C VAL A 76 10.76 27.27 16.60
N SER A 77 10.33 28.37 17.19
CA SER A 77 9.54 28.46 18.42
C SER A 77 8.07 28.04 18.26
N ALA A 78 7.56 27.53 19.38
CA ALA A 78 6.19 27.64 19.90
C ALA A 78 5.11 26.69 19.35
N VAL A 79 4.95 25.56 20.05
CA VAL A 79 3.61 25.04 20.39
C VAL A 79 3.53 24.90 21.92
N GLN A 80 2.60 25.64 22.52
CA GLN A 80 2.30 25.62 23.95
C GLN A 80 1.17 24.63 24.26
N ASN A 81 1.29 24.01 25.45
CA ASN A 81 0.27 23.38 26.30
C ASN A 81 -0.30 22.03 25.84
N VAL A 82 -0.44 21.01 26.70
CA VAL A 82 -0.98 21.02 28.08
C VAL A 82 -0.33 19.88 28.93
N PRO A 83 -0.40 19.91 30.28
CA PRO A 83 0.56 19.30 31.20
C PRO A 83 0.17 17.92 31.75
N GLU A 84 1.21 17.27 32.26
CA GLU A 84 1.27 16.08 33.11
C GLU A 84 0.92 16.42 34.58
N THR A 85 0.13 15.60 35.29
CA THR A 85 0.12 15.43 36.77
C THR A 85 -0.70 14.19 37.20
N THR A 86 -0.01 13.07 37.43
CA THR A 86 0.16 12.32 38.69
C THR A 86 -0.98 12.09 39.72
N LEU A 87 -1.30 10.77 39.90
CA LEU A 87 -1.59 9.92 41.10
C LEU A 87 -2.81 10.14 42.04
N GLU A 88 -3.79 9.19 41.94
CA GLU A 88 -4.49 8.27 42.92
C GLU A 88 -4.77 8.67 44.41
N PRO A 89 -5.52 7.87 45.23
CA PRO A 89 -6.77 7.09 45.10
C PRO A 89 -7.79 7.41 46.25
N SER A 90 -9.04 6.90 46.23
CA SER A 90 -9.87 6.66 47.46
C SER A 90 -11.19 5.94 47.17
N ALA A 91 -11.42 4.84 47.89
CA ALA A 91 -12.65 4.05 47.93
C ALA A 91 -13.74 4.69 48.82
N SER A 92 -15.02 4.39 48.53
CA SER A 92 -16.13 4.21 49.51
C SER A 92 -17.42 3.77 48.81
N SER A 93 -17.91 2.57 49.13
CA SER A 93 -19.31 2.10 48.96
C SER A 93 -20.22 2.74 50.07
N PRO A 94 -21.58 2.63 50.11
CA PRO A 94 -22.38 1.42 49.81
C PRO A 94 -23.84 1.53 49.29
N SER A 95 -24.35 0.33 48.92
CA SER A 95 -25.67 -0.29 49.20
C SER A 95 -26.97 0.06 48.45
N GLY A 96 -27.62 -1.02 47.99
CA GLY A 96 -29.05 -1.19 47.64
C GLY A 96 -29.19 -1.84 46.25
N GLY A 97 -29.59 -3.09 46.01
CA GLY A 97 -30.42 -4.05 46.75
C GLY A 97 -31.62 -4.42 45.86
N GLY A 98 -31.64 -5.63 45.30
CA GLY A 98 -32.75 -6.14 44.46
C GLY A 98 -32.39 -7.42 43.71
N GLU A 99 -32.81 -8.54 44.27
CA GLU A 99 -32.58 -9.93 43.85
C GLU A 99 -33.60 -10.34 42.77
N ASP A 100 -33.21 -11.25 41.86
CA ASP A 100 -34.02 -12.44 41.50
C ASP A 100 -33.19 -13.38 40.63
N GLY A 101 -33.13 -14.65 41.05
CA GLY A 101 -32.16 -15.63 40.56
C GLY A 101 -32.63 -16.53 39.43
N ALA A 102 -31.65 -17.19 38.80
CA ALA A 102 -31.78 -18.49 38.16
C ALA A 102 -30.38 -19.11 38.02
N SER A 103 -30.15 -20.17 38.78
CA SER A 103 -28.92 -20.97 38.85
C SER A 103 -28.66 -21.78 37.58
N VAL A 104 -27.42 -21.76 37.09
CA VAL A 104 -26.85 -22.83 36.25
C VAL A 104 -25.39 -23.00 36.62
N SER A 105 -25.07 -24.13 37.27
CA SER A 105 -23.71 -24.50 37.66
C SER A 105 -22.97 -25.09 36.47
N CYS A 106 -22.02 -24.35 35.92
CA CYS A 106 -21.00 -24.85 35.00
C CYS A 106 -19.71 -25.04 35.80
N ARG A 107 -19.11 -26.22 35.72
CA ARG A 107 -17.89 -26.57 36.45
C ARG A 107 -16.74 -25.65 36.03
N GLU A 108 -16.09 -25.03 36.99
CA GLU A 108 -14.90 -24.19 36.80
C GLU A 108 -13.69 -25.12 36.61
N ASP A 109 -13.39 -25.45 35.35
CA ASP A 109 -12.01 -25.76 34.96
C ASP A 109 -11.34 -24.41 34.70
N ASP A 110 -10.47 -23.99 35.62
CA ASP A 110 -9.66 -22.78 35.52
C ASP A 110 -8.76 -22.85 34.27
N VAL A 111 -9.21 -22.30 33.15
CA VAL A 111 -8.33 -21.95 32.03
C VAL A 111 -7.79 -20.56 32.32
N GLU A 112 -6.51 -20.47 32.63
CA GLU A 112 -5.79 -19.19 32.77
C GLU A 112 -5.93 -18.38 31.46
N ILE A 113 -6.84 -17.40 31.45
CA ILE A 113 -6.96 -16.38 30.40
C ILE A 113 -5.84 -15.36 30.64
N GLY A 114 -4.61 -15.80 30.41
CA GLY A 114 -3.41 -15.10 30.81
C GLY A 114 -2.40 -14.87 29.69
N ASP A 115 -2.71 -15.15 28.42
CA ASP A 115 -1.87 -14.71 27.29
C ASP A 115 -2.56 -14.91 25.91
N LEU A 116 -3.72 -14.29 25.69
CA LEU A 116 -4.24 -14.18 24.32
C LEU A 116 -3.58 -12.97 23.66
N THR A 117 -2.34 -13.11 23.20
CA THR A 117 -1.77 -12.18 22.23
C THR A 117 -2.65 -12.23 20.98
N THR A 118 -3.30 -11.11 20.65
CA THR A 118 -4.11 -10.98 19.42
C THR A 118 -3.26 -10.89 18.15
N ASP A 119 -1.93 -10.97 18.28
CA ASP A 119 -0.98 -11.08 17.18
C ASP A 119 -1.25 -12.35 16.38
N GLY A 120 -1.92 -12.20 15.24
CA GLY A 120 -2.25 -13.28 14.30
C GLY A 120 -3.75 -13.61 14.16
N LEU A 121 -4.62 -13.14 15.06
CA LEU A 121 -6.10 -13.25 14.87
C LEU A 121 -6.61 -12.33 13.76
N VAL A 122 -5.80 -11.32 13.47
CA VAL A 122 -5.96 -10.30 12.46
C VAL A 122 -4.92 -10.59 11.39
N GLY A 123 -5.32 -11.14 10.24
CA GLY A 123 -4.38 -11.49 9.18
C GLY A 123 -3.44 -10.34 8.80
N ASP A 124 -2.19 -10.67 8.46
CA ASP A 124 -1.13 -9.72 8.17
C ASP A 124 -1.55 -8.68 7.13
N ARG A 125 -1.13 -7.43 7.33
CA ARG A 125 -1.31 -6.33 6.36
C ARG A 125 -0.29 -6.43 5.23
N ASP A 126 -0.37 -7.51 4.47
CA ASP A 126 0.59 -7.86 3.43
C ASP A 126 0.06 -7.64 2.00
N PHE A 127 -1.14 -7.05 1.87
CA PHE A 127 -1.79 -6.83 0.59
C PHE A 127 -1.54 -5.39 0.07
N PRO A 128 -0.72 -5.22 -0.98
CA PRO A 128 -0.42 -3.90 -1.52
C PRO A 128 -1.62 -3.34 -2.30
N VAL A 129 -1.99 -2.11 -1.98
CA VAL A 129 -3.01 -1.33 -2.67
C VAL A 129 -2.33 -0.15 -3.36
N TYR A 130 -2.39 -0.13 -4.68
CA TYR A 130 -1.76 0.89 -5.49
C TYR A 130 -2.64 2.11 -5.66
N GLY A 131 -1.96 3.25 -5.77
CA GLY A 131 -2.55 4.51 -6.13
C GLY A 131 -2.94 4.55 -7.60
N SER A 132 -4.17 4.97 -7.81
CA SER A 132 -4.67 5.39 -9.10
C SER A 132 -4.54 6.91 -9.23
N ALA A 133 -4.13 7.40 -10.40
CA ALA A 133 -4.41 8.78 -10.80
C ALA A 133 -5.22 8.75 -12.10
N LEU A 134 -6.32 9.51 -12.17
CA LEU A 134 -7.09 9.65 -13.40
C LEU A 134 -6.23 10.34 -14.47
N GLY A 135 -5.87 9.61 -15.51
CA GLY A 135 -5.08 10.10 -16.63
C GLY A 135 -5.74 9.74 -17.95
N GLY A 136 -6.84 10.40 -18.28
CA GLY A 136 -7.49 10.34 -19.59
C GLY A 136 -9.00 10.57 -19.49
N PRO A 137 -9.66 10.97 -20.59
CA PRO A 137 -11.10 11.28 -20.60
C PRO A 137 -11.98 10.05 -20.34
N ASP A 138 -11.49 8.84 -20.65
CA ASP A 138 -12.26 7.59 -20.60
C ASP A 138 -12.02 6.73 -19.34
N GLY A 139 -11.49 7.35 -18.27
CA GLY A 139 -11.20 6.65 -17.01
C GLY A 139 -9.89 5.86 -17.03
N GLU A 140 -8.97 6.22 -17.93
CA GLU A 140 -7.58 5.75 -17.92
C GLU A 140 -6.92 6.11 -16.59
N MET A 141 -6.20 5.16 -16.02
CA MET A 141 -5.59 5.28 -14.70
C MET A 141 -4.08 5.19 -14.84
N ILE A 142 -3.35 6.26 -14.55
CA ILE A 142 -1.88 6.20 -14.55
C ILE A 142 -1.46 5.28 -13.41
N VAL A 143 -0.73 4.21 -13.76
CA VAL A 143 -0.29 3.21 -12.80
C VAL A 143 0.91 3.75 -12.03
N SER A 144 0.73 3.99 -10.74
CA SER A 144 1.85 4.17 -9.81
C SER A 144 2.28 2.82 -9.28
N TYR A 145 3.58 2.53 -9.40
CA TYR A 145 4.18 1.27 -8.93
C TYR A 145 4.49 1.26 -7.43
N ASP A 146 4.16 2.32 -6.70
CA ASP A 146 4.36 2.41 -5.26
C ASP A 146 3.01 2.29 -4.55
N PRO A 147 2.82 1.30 -3.65
CA PRO A 147 1.59 1.14 -2.89
C PRO A 147 1.29 2.41 -2.07
N ILE A 148 0.02 2.83 -2.06
CA ILE A 148 -0.48 3.87 -1.15
C ILE A 148 -0.79 3.27 0.22
N GLU A 149 -1.29 2.04 0.23
CA GLU A 149 -1.76 1.37 1.44
C GLU A 149 -1.38 -0.11 1.43
N TRP A 150 -1.15 -0.65 2.62
CA TRP A 150 -1.04 -2.09 2.86
C TRP A 150 -2.26 -2.53 3.64
N ALA A 151 -3.20 -3.17 2.96
CA ALA A 151 -4.43 -3.69 3.55
C ALA A 151 -4.23 -5.12 4.05
N ARG A 152 -5.19 -5.63 4.81
CA ARG A 152 -5.23 -7.06 5.15
C ARG A 152 -5.56 -7.87 3.92
N ARG A 153 -4.92 -9.04 3.79
CA ARG A 153 -5.17 -9.95 2.68
C ARG A 153 -6.65 -10.32 2.54
N PRO A 154 -7.29 -10.00 1.40
CA PRO A 154 -8.64 -10.42 1.14
C PRO A 154 -8.76 -11.94 1.05
N GLY A 155 -9.88 -12.50 1.53
CA GLY A 155 -10.19 -13.94 1.46
C GLY A 155 -9.90 -14.59 0.09
N PRO A 156 -10.36 -14.02 -1.04
CA PRO A 156 -10.11 -14.57 -2.38
C PRO A 156 -8.64 -14.60 -2.81
N LEU A 157 -7.78 -13.86 -2.12
CA LEU A 157 -6.34 -13.73 -2.42
C LEU A 157 -5.46 -14.30 -1.31
N MET A 158 -6.03 -15.06 -0.37
CA MET A 158 -5.31 -15.83 0.63
C MET A 158 -4.34 -16.81 -0.05
N GLY A 159 -3.06 -16.75 0.31
CA GLY A 159 -2.00 -17.59 -0.28
C GLY A 159 -1.59 -17.23 -1.72
N VAL A 160 -2.26 -16.28 -2.39
CA VAL A 160 -1.91 -15.86 -3.75
C VAL A 160 -0.69 -14.95 -3.72
N ARG A 161 0.43 -15.39 -4.31
CA ARG A 161 1.63 -14.56 -4.42
C ARG A 161 1.37 -13.36 -5.31
N ASN A 162 1.82 -12.18 -4.89
CA ASN A 162 1.72 -10.92 -5.62
C ASN A 162 0.27 -10.50 -5.97
N GLY A 163 -0.72 -10.92 -5.18
CA GLY A 163 -2.05 -10.31 -5.22
C GLY A 163 -1.96 -8.84 -4.89
N PHE A 164 -2.72 -7.99 -5.59
CA PHE A 164 -2.70 -6.56 -5.38
C PHE A 164 -4.07 -5.94 -5.62
N GLY A 165 -4.26 -4.73 -5.10
CA GLY A 165 -5.46 -3.95 -5.32
C GLY A 165 -5.20 -2.54 -5.78
N PHE A 166 -6.25 -1.82 -6.13
CA PHE A 166 -6.22 -0.39 -6.42
C PHE A 166 -7.60 0.22 -6.16
N TYR A 167 -7.62 1.52 -5.94
CA TYR A 167 -8.87 2.27 -5.80
C TYR A 167 -9.42 2.68 -7.16
N MET A 168 -10.70 2.39 -7.42
CA MET A 168 -11.39 2.85 -8.61
C MET A 168 -11.61 4.36 -8.52
N ILE A 169 -11.24 5.12 -9.55
CA ILE A 169 -11.47 6.57 -9.58
C ILE A 169 -12.55 6.94 -10.60
N GLY A 170 -12.57 6.29 -11.76
CA GLY A 170 -13.51 6.61 -12.83
C GLY A 170 -14.87 5.93 -12.64
N GLU A 171 -15.90 6.50 -13.27
CA GLU A 171 -17.26 5.94 -13.29
C GLU A 171 -17.49 4.93 -14.43
N SER A 172 -16.46 4.62 -15.22
CA SER A 172 -16.64 3.92 -16.51
C SER A 172 -17.25 2.51 -16.41
N MET A 173 -17.20 1.93 -15.21
CA MET A 173 -17.73 0.62 -14.90
C MET A 173 -18.94 0.66 -13.95
N SER A 174 -19.51 1.83 -13.68
CA SER A 174 -20.76 1.94 -12.90
C SER A 174 -21.91 1.25 -13.65
N PRO A 175 -22.77 0.47 -12.98
CA PRO A 175 -22.86 0.25 -11.53
C PRO A 175 -22.03 -0.93 -10.98
N ALA A 176 -21.30 -1.66 -11.83
CA ALA A 176 -20.52 -2.81 -11.39
C ALA A 176 -19.36 -2.42 -10.45
N PHE A 177 -18.66 -1.34 -10.76
CA PHE A 177 -17.62 -0.73 -9.92
C PHE A 177 -17.86 0.77 -9.80
N GLU A 178 -17.94 1.25 -8.57
CA GLU A 178 -18.13 2.66 -8.26
C GLU A 178 -16.77 3.34 -7.95
N PRO A 179 -16.65 4.66 -8.18
CA PRO A 179 -15.53 5.43 -7.66
C PRO A 179 -15.38 5.25 -6.15
N GLY A 180 -14.18 4.91 -5.70
CA GLY A 180 -13.84 4.59 -4.31
C GLY A 180 -13.82 3.09 -4.00
N ASP A 181 -14.37 2.23 -4.86
CA ASP A 181 -14.29 0.79 -4.65
C ASP A 181 -12.83 0.32 -4.73
N MET A 182 -12.42 -0.56 -3.80
CA MET A 182 -11.13 -1.22 -3.86
C MET A 182 -11.25 -2.50 -4.68
N ILE A 183 -10.58 -2.53 -5.83
CA ILE A 183 -10.58 -3.66 -6.75
C ILE A 183 -9.50 -4.66 -6.34
N LEU A 184 -9.83 -5.94 -6.37
CA LEU A 184 -8.94 -7.03 -5.99
C LEU A 184 -8.47 -7.79 -7.23
N CYS A 185 -7.17 -7.78 -7.50
CA CYS A 185 -6.59 -8.39 -8.69
C CYS A 185 -5.76 -9.63 -8.38
N HIS A 186 -5.96 -10.64 -9.22
CA HIS A 186 -5.16 -11.84 -9.24
C HIS A 186 -4.13 -11.76 -10.38
N PRO A 187 -2.82 -11.87 -10.09
CA PRO A 187 -1.77 -11.62 -11.08
C PRO A 187 -1.62 -12.74 -12.12
N THR A 188 -1.79 -14.00 -11.72
CA THR A 188 -1.43 -15.17 -12.54
C THR A 188 -2.60 -15.99 -13.07
N ARG A 189 -3.84 -15.74 -12.63
CA ARG A 189 -4.99 -16.53 -13.03
C ARG A 189 -5.47 -16.01 -14.39
N PRO A 190 -5.61 -16.88 -15.42
CA PRO A 190 -6.05 -16.46 -16.73
C PRO A 190 -7.51 -15.97 -16.66
N PRO A 191 -7.83 -14.80 -17.23
CA PRO A 191 -9.20 -14.29 -17.26
C PRO A 191 -10.02 -15.00 -18.34
N LEU A 192 -11.30 -15.23 -18.06
CA LEU A 192 -12.27 -15.80 -18.99
C LEU A 192 -13.18 -14.72 -19.58
N PRO A 193 -13.70 -14.91 -20.81
CA PRO A 193 -14.75 -14.08 -21.37
C PRO A 193 -15.94 -13.93 -20.40
N GLY A 194 -16.45 -12.71 -20.28
CA GLY A 194 -17.51 -12.32 -19.35
C GLY A 194 -17.02 -11.84 -17.98
N GLN A 195 -15.74 -12.05 -17.64
CA GLN A 195 -15.17 -11.62 -16.37
C GLN A 195 -14.66 -10.18 -16.42
N ASP A 196 -14.58 -9.54 -15.26
CA ASP A 196 -13.99 -8.22 -15.13
C ASP A 196 -12.46 -8.33 -15.01
N VAL A 197 -11.77 -7.45 -15.71
CA VAL A 197 -10.30 -7.49 -15.84
C VAL A 197 -9.71 -6.10 -15.69
N LEU A 198 -8.52 -6.06 -15.10
CA LEU A 198 -7.62 -4.93 -15.15
C LEU A 198 -6.69 -5.14 -16.35
N VAL A 199 -6.69 -4.18 -17.27
CA VAL A 199 -5.85 -4.18 -18.47
C VAL A 199 -4.86 -3.04 -18.36
N ILE A 200 -3.58 -3.34 -18.47
CA ILE A 200 -2.53 -2.32 -18.55
C ILE A 200 -2.18 -2.13 -20.02
N VAL A 201 -2.35 -0.91 -20.51
CA VAL A 201 -2.07 -0.51 -21.88
C VAL A 201 -0.95 0.53 -21.90
N ARG A 202 -0.17 0.54 -22.99
CA ARG A 202 0.81 1.58 -23.25
C ARG A 202 0.08 2.83 -23.74
N ALA A 203 0.24 3.94 -23.02
CA ALA A 203 -0.40 5.21 -23.36
C ALA A 203 0.65 6.32 -23.39
N GLY A 204 0.99 6.79 -24.60
CA GLY A 204 1.98 7.85 -24.80
C GLY A 204 3.34 7.51 -24.19
N THR A 205 3.76 8.29 -23.20
CA THR A 205 5.05 8.14 -22.49
C THR A 205 4.99 7.20 -21.28
N GLY A 206 3.82 6.64 -20.95
CA GLY A 206 3.61 5.82 -19.76
C GLY A 206 2.70 4.62 -20.01
N GLU A 207 2.12 4.14 -18.91
CA GLU A 207 1.18 3.02 -18.89
C GLU A 207 -0.10 3.44 -18.18
N ALA A 208 -1.22 3.03 -18.76
CA ALA A 208 -2.55 3.28 -18.23
C ALA A 208 -3.22 1.95 -17.87
N ALA A 209 -3.81 1.90 -16.69
CA ALA A 209 -4.69 0.85 -16.22
C ALA A 209 -6.13 1.15 -16.65
N LEU A 210 -6.82 0.12 -17.10
CA LEU A 210 -8.22 0.15 -17.52
C LEU A 210 -8.95 -1.01 -16.84
N VAL A 211 -9.99 -0.71 -16.09
CA VAL A 211 -10.91 -1.73 -15.57
C VAL A 211 -12.08 -1.86 -16.52
N LYS A 212 -12.24 -3.03 -17.14
CA LYS A 212 -13.27 -3.28 -18.14
C LYS A 212 -13.78 -4.71 -18.04
N ARG A 213 -14.91 -5.01 -18.65
CA ARG A 213 -15.38 -6.39 -18.82
C ARG A 213 -14.76 -7.02 -20.05
N LEU A 214 -14.14 -8.18 -19.89
CA LEU A 214 -13.57 -8.96 -20.98
C LEU A 214 -14.68 -9.59 -21.81
N LEU A 215 -14.74 -9.31 -23.11
CA LEU A 215 -15.64 -10.00 -24.03
C LEU A 215 -14.93 -11.12 -24.79
N ARG A 216 -13.69 -10.86 -25.20
CA ARG A 216 -12.90 -11.82 -25.97
C ARG A 216 -11.42 -11.53 -25.82
N LEU A 217 -10.62 -12.60 -25.75
CA LEU A 217 -9.17 -12.55 -25.74
C LEU A 217 -8.68 -13.44 -26.90
N ASP A 218 -8.01 -12.84 -27.89
CA ASP A 218 -7.42 -13.55 -29.02
C ASP A 218 -5.96 -13.10 -29.22
N GLU A 219 -5.26 -13.68 -30.20
CA GLU A 219 -3.91 -13.27 -30.61
C GLU A 219 -3.86 -11.82 -31.12
N ARG A 220 -4.96 -11.32 -31.68
CA ARG A 220 -5.06 -9.95 -32.23
C ARG A 220 -5.12 -8.87 -31.15
N GLY A 221 -5.64 -9.21 -29.98
CA GLY A 221 -5.89 -8.24 -28.92
C GLY A 221 -6.99 -8.66 -27.95
N VAL A 222 -7.52 -7.66 -27.25
CA VAL A 222 -8.53 -7.84 -26.22
C VAL A 222 -9.75 -7.01 -26.54
N ARG A 223 -10.92 -7.64 -26.67
CA ARG A 223 -12.20 -6.93 -26.79
C ARG A 223 -12.76 -6.69 -25.40
N LEU A 224 -13.00 -5.42 -25.10
CA LEU A 224 -13.42 -4.93 -23.79
C LEU A 224 -14.76 -4.21 -23.90
N ARG A 225 -15.53 -4.28 -22.83
CA ARG A 225 -16.78 -3.55 -22.64
C ARG A 225 -16.70 -2.67 -21.41
N GLN A 226 -17.13 -1.42 -21.55
CA GLN A 226 -17.42 -0.54 -20.43
C GLN A 226 -18.92 -0.36 -20.25
N PHE A 227 -19.33 0.07 -19.07
CA PHE A 227 -20.76 0.24 -18.74
C PHE A 227 -21.24 1.68 -18.83
N ASN A 228 -20.38 2.66 -18.59
CA ASN A 228 -20.76 4.08 -18.58
C ASN A 228 -19.72 4.97 -19.29
N PRO A 229 -20.03 5.57 -20.45
CA PRO A 229 -21.15 5.23 -21.33
C PRO A 229 -20.98 3.81 -21.90
N ALA A 230 -22.06 3.06 -22.09
CA ALA A 230 -21.99 1.69 -22.59
C ALA A 230 -21.34 1.65 -23.98
N ARG A 231 -20.14 1.07 -24.06
CA ARG A 231 -19.34 1.00 -25.29
C ARG A 231 -18.51 -0.27 -25.29
N GLU A 232 -18.36 -0.85 -26.48
CA GLU A 232 -17.39 -1.90 -26.75
C GLU A 232 -16.24 -1.31 -27.57
N PHE A 233 -15.02 -1.70 -27.22
CA PHE A 233 -13.83 -1.31 -27.96
C PHE A 233 -12.79 -2.42 -27.88
N GLU A 234 -11.81 -2.35 -28.77
CA GLU A 234 -10.76 -3.36 -28.88
C GLU A 234 -9.41 -2.70 -28.62
N VAL A 235 -8.61 -3.34 -27.79
CA VAL A 235 -7.22 -2.95 -27.54
C VAL A 235 -6.33 -3.92 -28.34
N PRO A 236 -5.54 -3.41 -29.30
CA PRO A 236 -4.67 -4.27 -30.09
C PRO A 236 -3.57 -4.86 -29.21
N ARG A 237 -3.06 -6.04 -29.59
CA ARG A 237 -2.05 -6.76 -28.81
C ARG A 237 -0.75 -5.97 -28.60
N GLU A 238 -0.44 -5.03 -29.49
CA GLU A 238 0.74 -4.17 -29.47
C GLU A 238 0.74 -3.15 -28.32
N ASP A 239 -0.44 -2.61 -27.99
CA ASP A 239 -0.62 -1.67 -26.88
C ASP A 239 -0.79 -2.39 -25.54
N LEU A 240 -1.06 -3.70 -25.57
CA LEU A 240 -1.33 -4.51 -24.40
C LEU A 240 -0.04 -4.89 -23.65
N VAL A 241 0.12 -4.36 -22.44
CA VAL A 241 1.22 -4.70 -21.52
C VAL A 241 0.88 -5.95 -20.72
N SER A 242 -0.24 -5.93 -20.00
CA SER A 242 -0.69 -7.07 -19.20
C SER A 242 -2.21 -7.07 -18.98
N VAL A 243 -2.74 -8.25 -18.64
CA VAL A 243 -4.14 -8.44 -18.24
C VAL A 243 -4.17 -9.21 -16.93
N HIS A 244 -4.89 -8.68 -15.95
CA HIS A 244 -5.05 -9.27 -14.64
C HIS A 244 -6.54 -9.50 -14.35
N LEU A 245 -6.87 -10.65 -13.77
CA LEU A 245 -8.23 -10.98 -13.42
C LEU A 245 -8.67 -10.19 -12.17
N VAL A 246 -9.84 -9.55 -12.25
CA VAL A 246 -10.49 -9.00 -11.06
C VAL A 246 -11.28 -10.13 -10.38
N VAL A 247 -10.88 -10.48 -9.16
CA VAL A 247 -11.53 -11.55 -8.38
C VAL A 247 -12.66 -11.04 -7.48
N GLY A 248 -12.71 -9.74 -7.24
CA GLY A 248 -13.74 -9.12 -6.43
C GLY A 248 -13.47 -7.65 -6.17
N LYS A 249 -14.31 -7.06 -5.33
CA LYS A 249 -14.18 -5.69 -4.85
C LYS A 249 -14.55 -5.59 -3.37
N TYR A 250 -13.99 -4.60 -2.69
CA TYR A 250 -14.56 -4.06 -1.46
C TYR A 250 -15.19 -2.72 -1.79
N SER A 251 -16.49 -2.60 -1.50
CA SER A 251 -17.21 -1.36 -1.74
C SER A 251 -16.64 -0.24 -0.88
N ARG A 252 -16.67 0.99 -1.40
CA ARG A 252 -16.36 2.19 -0.62
C ARG A 252 -17.12 2.19 0.72
N ARG A 253 -16.43 2.59 1.78
CA ARG A 253 -17.02 2.78 3.12
C ARG A 253 -17.67 4.16 3.23
#